data_AF-A0A914AIQ3-F1
#
_entry.id   AF-A0A914AIQ3-F1
#
_cell.length_a   1.000
_cell.length_b   1.000
_cell.length_c   1.000
_cell.angle_alpha   90.00
_cell.angle_beta   90.00
_cell.angle_gamma   90.00
#
_symmetry.space_group_name_H-M   'P 1'
#
loop_
_entity.id
_entity.type
_entity.pdbx_description
1 polymer ?
#
loop_
_entity_poly.entity_id
_entity_poly.type
_entity_poly.pdbx_seq_one_letter_code
_entity_poly.pdbx_strand_id
1 'polypeptide(L)'
;MLPIFSLCLVALAATCMSQTVVQPETDNDVPRDDDIQQCIDNDALTTEILAAMESAIKISQYGTQAEKLKALKRVEKHVSKMRQIIRIEEEESAKLRDCSEVQHSGATESGVYTITPPGSEAIEVYCDMITDGGGWTVFQRRQDGTESFDRLFEDYSRGFGESDGEFWLGNTALQALTAEGKVDLRLDMWDWEGNYKYATYSGFRVSGEDFTLRFTENSYQGTAGDSLSYHNGKGFTTRDHDVDGAGSGNCAVWLYSGWWFDLCHRANLNGRYKNELDATEGMEQDQGIQWMAWKGNRYSLSRSEMKLRQARKPSLESTRLPSATSAAADCAEIMASGILESGVYSISAPGMDPVEVYCDMDTDGGGWTVFQRQESALVNFDQGFQEYSEGFGEAAGDYWLGNSALRRLTDAKRGGFELRVDLWDWDDTQRYATYQNFSVSGEHFTLHIGEYSGDAGDSLTYHNGKGFTTRDNDVDGALDGNCAVWLYSGWWFDLCHRANLNGRYMNELDATTGMREDQGIQWMAWKGNQYSLKKSEMKVRPMA
;
A
#
# COMPACT_ATOMS: atom_id res chain seq x y z
N MET A 1 11.21 -22.36 4.97
CA MET A 1 10.79 -22.91 6.28
C MET A 1 11.15 -21.99 7.45
N LEU A 2 12.13 -21.09 7.35
CA LEU A 2 12.46 -20.11 8.40
C LEU A 2 11.43 -18.97 8.65
N PRO A 3 10.58 -18.50 7.71
CA PRO A 3 9.75 -17.31 7.99
C PRO A 3 8.54 -17.60 8.90
N ILE A 4 8.04 -18.85 8.90
CA ILE A 4 6.96 -19.29 9.80
C ILE A 4 7.43 -19.36 11.27
N PHE A 5 8.73 -19.59 11.49
CA PHE A 5 9.30 -19.66 12.84
C PHE A 5 9.50 -18.29 13.49
N SER A 6 9.71 -17.23 12.70
CA SER A 6 9.87 -15.87 13.23
C SER A 6 8.52 -15.27 13.66
N LEU A 7 7.45 -15.50 12.90
CA LEU A 7 6.11 -15.04 13.29
C LEU A 7 5.57 -15.73 14.56
N CYS A 8 5.85 -17.03 14.74
CA CYS A 8 5.48 -17.70 15.99
C CYS A 8 6.26 -17.18 17.21
N LEU A 9 7.53 -16.80 17.04
CA LEU A 9 8.36 -16.24 18.13
C LEU A 9 7.96 -14.81 18.52
N VAL A 10 7.50 -14.00 17.57
CA VAL A 10 7.02 -12.63 17.82
C VAL A 10 5.65 -12.63 18.52
N ALA A 11 4.74 -13.52 18.11
CA ALA A 11 3.46 -13.70 18.81
C ALA A 11 3.63 -14.18 20.26
N LEU A 12 4.69 -14.96 20.54
CA LEU A 12 4.99 -15.50 21.88
C LEU A 12 5.76 -14.53 22.78
N ALA A 13 6.45 -13.52 22.24
CA ALA A 13 7.07 -12.47 23.06
C ALA A 13 6.05 -11.42 23.54
N ALA A 14 4.93 -11.28 22.83
CA ALA A 14 3.90 -10.27 23.12
C ALA A 14 2.99 -10.63 24.30
N THR A 15 2.91 -11.90 24.71
CA THR A 15 1.98 -12.34 25.78
C THR A 15 2.52 -12.19 27.20
N CYS A 16 3.77 -11.72 27.40
CA CYS A 16 4.28 -11.44 28.75
C CYS A 16 5.10 -10.14 28.91
N MET A 17 5.33 -9.38 27.84
CA MET A 17 6.00 -8.07 27.90
C MET A 17 5.02 -6.90 27.79
N SER A 18 4.00 -6.88 28.65
CA SER A 18 3.26 -5.64 28.91
C SER A 18 2.71 -5.58 30.34
N GLN A 19 3.55 -5.93 31.31
CA GLN A 19 3.38 -5.49 32.70
C GLN A 19 4.76 -5.19 33.29
N THR A 20 5.43 -4.17 32.75
CA THR A 20 6.39 -3.43 33.57
C THR A 20 5.62 -2.92 34.79
N VAL A 21 5.97 -3.45 35.96
CA VAL A 21 5.49 -3.06 37.27
C VAL A 21 5.64 -1.55 37.45
N VAL A 22 4.62 -0.80 37.07
CA VAL A 22 4.36 0.54 37.58
C VAL A 22 3.39 0.34 38.73
N GLN A 23 3.81 0.69 39.94
CA GLN A 23 2.94 0.65 41.11
C GLN A 23 1.70 1.52 40.86
N PRO A 24 0.46 0.98 40.97
CA PRO A 24 -0.72 1.79 40.85
C PRO A 24 -1.06 2.40 42.21
N GLU A 25 -1.09 3.73 42.29
CA GLU A 25 -2.02 4.38 43.20
C GLU A 25 -3.44 4.14 42.65
N THR A 26 -4.15 3.25 43.35
CA THR A 26 -5.62 3.15 43.44
C THR A 26 -6.40 2.94 42.14
N ASP A 27 -6.66 1.68 41.76
CA ASP A 27 -8.00 1.06 41.84
C ASP A 27 -7.91 -0.47 41.63
N ASN A 28 -8.83 -1.22 42.21
CA ASN A 28 -8.76 -2.69 42.35
C ASN A 28 -9.08 -3.46 41.06
N ASP A 29 -8.05 -3.95 40.36
CA ASP A 29 -8.18 -5.20 39.60
C ASP A 29 -6.91 -6.04 39.77
N VAL A 30 -7.01 -7.08 40.60
CA VAL A 30 -5.96 -8.08 40.78
C VAL A 30 -6.12 -9.10 39.64
N PRO A 31 -5.11 -9.35 38.80
CA PRO A 31 -5.20 -10.39 37.77
C PRO A 31 -5.59 -11.74 38.41
N ARG A 32 -6.52 -12.48 37.82
CA ARG A 32 -6.96 -13.77 38.38
C ARG A 32 -5.78 -14.74 38.36
N ASP A 33 -5.60 -15.52 39.44
CA ASP A 33 -4.54 -16.53 39.55
C ASP A 33 -4.49 -17.51 38.35
N ASP A 34 -5.66 -17.73 37.71
CA ASP A 34 -5.80 -18.57 36.53
C ASP A 34 -5.09 -17.99 35.27
N ASP A 35 -5.09 -16.66 35.10
CA ASP A 35 -4.47 -15.98 33.96
C ASP A 35 -2.93 -16.04 34.06
N ILE A 36 -2.40 -15.92 35.29
CA ILE A 36 -0.98 -16.07 35.59
C ILE A 36 -0.53 -17.52 35.37
N GLN A 37 -1.34 -18.50 35.81
CA GLN A 37 -1.03 -19.92 35.63
C GLN A 37 -1.03 -20.31 34.15
N GLN A 38 -1.95 -19.77 33.36
CA GLN A 38 -2.02 -20.01 31.92
C GLN A 38 -0.81 -19.43 31.18
N CYS A 39 -0.33 -18.25 31.57
CA CYS A 39 0.92 -17.69 31.04
C CYS A 39 2.15 -18.54 31.40
N ILE A 40 2.24 -19.03 32.64
CA ILE A 40 3.32 -19.94 33.07
C ILE A 40 3.30 -21.24 32.26
N ASP A 41 2.11 -21.80 32.02
CA ASP A 41 1.96 -23.05 31.28
C ASP A 41 2.28 -22.88 29.78
N ASN A 42 1.99 -21.70 29.20
CA ASN A 42 2.30 -21.34 27.82
C ASN A 42 3.81 -21.11 27.61
N ASP A 43 4.49 -20.43 28.54
CA ASP A 43 5.94 -20.24 28.53
C ASP A 43 6.71 -21.57 28.67
N ALA A 44 6.23 -22.44 29.57
CA ALA A 44 6.76 -23.78 29.74
C ALA A 44 6.61 -24.63 28.45
N LEU A 45 5.45 -24.58 27.80
CA LEU A 45 5.21 -25.32 26.55
C LEU A 45 6.09 -24.81 25.40
N THR A 46 6.32 -23.50 25.34
CA THR A 46 7.18 -22.85 24.32
C THR A 46 8.63 -23.28 24.48
N THR A 47 9.11 -23.30 25.72
CA THR A 47 10.45 -23.80 26.08
C THR A 47 10.60 -25.28 25.71
N GLU A 48 9.58 -26.10 25.95
CA GLU A 48 9.58 -27.53 25.58
C GLU A 48 9.62 -27.75 24.06
N ILE A 49 8.94 -26.90 23.27
CA ILE A 49 8.94 -26.96 21.80
C ILE A 49 10.29 -26.56 21.23
N LEU A 50 10.86 -25.45 21.69
CA LEU A 50 12.20 -25.01 21.29
C LEU A 50 13.24 -26.10 21.58
N ALA A 51 13.22 -26.68 22.78
CA ALA A 51 14.10 -27.78 23.14
C ALA A 51 13.89 -29.03 22.27
N ALA A 52 12.64 -29.37 21.93
CA ALA A 52 12.33 -30.49 21.05
C ALA A 52 12.81 -30.25 19.60
N MET A 53 12.71 -29.02 19.11
CA MET A 53 13.17 -28.61 17.79
C MET A 53 14.70 -28.60 17.70
N GLU A 54 15.39 -28.01 18.67
CA GLU A 54 16.86 -28.03 18.73
C GLU A 54 17.41 -29.45 18.77
N SER A 55 16.74 -30.33 19.53
CA SER A 55 17.07 -31.76 19.57
C SER A 55 16.83 -32.43 18.21
N ALA A 56 15.72 -32.13 17.53
CA ALA A 56 15.42 -32.66 16.20
C ALA A 56 16.41 -32.18 15.14
N ILE A 57 16.84 -30.92 15.19
CA ILE A 57 17.87 -30.35 14.31
C ILE A 57 19.19 -31.09 14.49
N LYS A 58 19.65 -31.29 15.74
CA LYS A 58 20.87 -32.06 16.04
C LYS A 58 20.78 -33.52 15.54
N ILE A 59 19.64 -34.18 15.74
CA ILE A 59 19.41 -35.57 15.32
C ILE A 59 19.28 -35.69 13.79
N SER A 60 18.82 -34.65 13.10
CA SER A 60 18.66 -34.64 11.63
C SER A 60 19.99 -34.82 10.89
N GLN A 61 21.09 -34.30 11.44
CA GLN A 61 22.41 -34.32 10.84
C GLN A 61 23.19 -35.62 11.11
N TYR A 62 23.03 -36.23 12.30
CA TYR A 62 23.89 -37.35 12.74
C TYR A 62 23.14 -38.59 13.26
N GLY A 63 21.81 -38.57 13.31
CA GLY A 63 20.99 -39.67 13.86
C GLY A 63 20.59 -40.75 12.86
N THR A 64 20.19 -41.91 13.38
CA THR A 64 19.60 -43.01 12.59
C THR A 64 18.18 -42.68 12.14
N GLN A 65 17.67 -43.38 11.12
CA GLN A 65 16.33 -43.13 10.59
C GLN A 65 15.21 -43.32 11.62
N ALA A 66 15.38 -44.26 12.57
CA ALA A 66 14.45 -44.48 13.66
C ALA A 66 14.47 -43.33 14.69
N GLU A 67 15.65 -42.76 14.96
CA GLU A 67 15.80 -41.61 15.85
C GLU A 67 15.23 -40.33 15.22
N LYS A 68 15.45 -40.13 13.92
CA LYS A 68 14.84 -39.02 13.16
C LYS A 68 13.32 -39.08 13.21
N LEU A 69 12.72 -40.25 12.97
CA LEU A 69 11.27 -40.43 13.02
C LEU A 69 10.71 -40.20 14.43
N LYS A 70 11.42 -40.62 15.48
CA LYS A 70 11.02 -40.38 16.87
C LYS A 70 11.09 -38.90 17.25
N ALA A 71 12.13 -38.19 16.80
CA ALA A 71 12.26 -36.75 17.00
C ALA A 71 11.15 -35.99 16.27
N LEU A 72 10.84 -36.37 15.02
CA LEU A 72 9.77 -35.77 14.22
C LEU A 72 8.40 -35.91 14.89
N LYS A 73 8.05 -37.14 15.33
CA LYS A 73 6.79 -37.41 16.05
C LYS A 73 6.66 -36.61 17.35
N ARG A 74 7.79 -36.34 18.02
CA ARG A 74 7.81 -35.53 19.24
C ARG A 74 7.51 -34.06 18.91
N VAL A 75 8.08 -33.51 17.84
CA VAL A 75 7.79 -32.15 17.38
C VAL A 75 6.32 -32.04 16.95
N GLU A 76 5.83 -32.98 16.12
CA GLU A 76 4.43 -33.01 15.67
C GLU A 76 3.42 -33.03 16.83
N LYS A 77 3.72 -33.77 17.90
CA LYS A 77 2.86 -33.82 19.10
C LYS A 77 2.74 -32.45 19.77
N HIS A 78 3.84 -31.70 19.91
CA HIS A 78 3.78 -30.39 20.57
C HIS A 78 3.18 -29.32 19.65
N VAL A 79 3.43 -29.38 18.34
CA VAL A 79 2.76 -28.54 17.33
C VAL A 79 1.23 -28.76 17.36
N SER A 80 0.77 -30.00 17.51
CA SER A 80 -0.67 -30.29 17.64
C SER A 80 -1.27 -29.69 18.91
N LYS A 81 -0.53 -29.64 20.01
CA LYS A 81 -0.99 -29.05 21.28
C LYS A 81 -1.07 -27.52 21.18
N MET A 82 -0.08 -26.91 20.51
CA MET A 82 -0.05 -25.47 20.22
C MET A 82 -1.21 -25.05 19.30
N ARG A 83 -1.51 -25.82 18.25
CA ARG A 83 -2.68 -25.57 17.38
C ARG A 83 -4.01 -25.58 18.14
N GLN A 84 -4.12 -26.38 19.20
CA GLN A 84 -5.32 -26.43 20.01
C GLN A 84 -5.46 -25.21 20.92
N ILE A 85 -4.34 -24.63 21.40
CA ILE A 85 -4.33 -23.41 22.22
C ILE A 85 -4.65 -22.18 21.37
N ILE A 86 -4.04 -22.06 20.18
CA ILE A 86 -4.33 -20.98 19.22
C ILE A 86 -5.82 -20.96 18.85
N ARG A 87 -6.43 -22.14 18.65
CA ARG A 87 -7.88 -22.26 18.39
C ARG A 87 -8.77 -21.75 19.54
N ILE A 88 -8.28 -21.77 20.78
CA ILE A 88 -9.05 -21.29 21.95
C ILE A 88 -8.97 -19.76 22.04
N GLU A 89 -7.85 -19.15 21.66
CA GLU A 89 -7.68 -17.68 21.62
C GLU A 89 -8.42 -17.03 20.42
N GLU A 90 -8.52 -17.72 19.28
CA GLU A 90 -9.28 -17.24 18.10
C GLU A 90 -10.80 -17.10 18.35
N GLU A 91 -11.37 -17.83 19.31
CA GLU A 91 -12.80 -17.73 19.64
C GLU A 91 -13.17 -16.43 20.38
N GLU A 92 -12.20 -15.65 20.87
CA GLU A 92 -12.42 -14.37 21.56
C GLU A 92 -12.13 -13.11 20.70
N SER A 93 -11.65 -13.26 19.46
CA SER A 93 -11.41 -12.12 18.55
C SER A 93 -12.71 -11.60 17.92
N ALA A 94 -12.90 -10.27 17.93
CA ALA A 94 -14.04 -9.62 17.30
C ALA A 94 -14.10 -9.95 15.79
N LYS A 95 -15.25 -10.40 15.30
CA LYS A 95 -15.47 -10.69 13.87
C LYS A 95 -15.57 -9.38 13.07
N LEU A 96 -14.44 -8.89 12.59
CA LEU A 96 -14.33 -7.67 11.78
C LEU A 96 -14.94 -7.91 10.40
N ARG A 97 -15.89 -7.07 10.01
CA ARG A 97 -16.70 -7.31 8.81
C ARG A 97 -15.94 -7.10 7.51
N ASP A 98 -15.09 -6.09 7.48
CA ASP A 98 -14.41 -5.58 6.29
C ASP A 98 -13.13 -4.83 6.69
N CYS A 99 -12.32 -4.44 5.71
CA CYS A 99 -11.05 -3.77 5.96
C CYS A 99 -11.17 -2.40 6.62
N SER A 100 -12.34 -1.75 6.57
CA SER A 100 -12.55 -0.50 7.30
C SER A 100 -12.64 -0.77 8.80
N GLU A 101 -13.28 -1.86 9.23
CA GLU A 101 -13.29 -2.27 10.64
C GLU A 101 -11.92 -2.76 11.10
N VAL A 102 -11.18 -3.47 10.23
CA VAL A 102 -9.78 -3.85 10.48
C VAL A 102 -8.90 -2.62 10.69
N GLN A 103 -9.08 -1.58 9.88
CA GLN A 103 -8.35 -0.33 10.07
C GLN A 103 -8.73 0.35 11.41
N HIS A 104 -10.03 0.38 11.74
CA HIS A 104 -10.48 0.94 13.02
C HIS A 104 -10.05 0.13 14.25
N SER A 105 -9.71 -1.17 14.10
CA SER A 105 -9.11 -1.95 15.18
C SER A 105 -7.62 -1.65 15.38
N GLY A 106 -7.06 -0.70 14.63
CA GLY A 106 -5.69 -0.21 14.78
C GLY A 106 -4.71 -0.72 13.74
N ALA A 107 -5.15 -1.52 12.77
CA ALA A 107 -4.27 -1.98 11.69
C ALA A 107 -4.00 -0.85 10.68
N THR A 108 -2.72 -0.58 10.43
CA THR A 108 -2.28 0.52 9.55
C THR A 108 -1.52 0.03 8.31
N GLU A 109 -1.10 -1.24 8.29
CA GLU A 109 -0.32 -1.82 7.19
C GLU A 109 -1.23 -2.50 6.17
N SER A 110 -0.94 -2.29 4.87
CA SER A 110 -1.62 -3.03 3.82
C SER A 110 -1.15 -4.49 3.79
N GLY A 111 -2.07 -5.42 3.55
CA GLY A 111 -1.76 -6.84 3.57
C GLY A 111 -2.99 -7.73 3.54
N VAL A 112 -2.79 -9.03 3.69
CA VAL A 112 -3.89 -9.99 3.78
C VAL A 112 -4.39 -10.05 5.23
N TYR A 113 -5.70 -9.86 5.41
CA TYR A 113 -6.39 -9.94 6.69
C TYR A 113 -7.58 -10.88 6.58
N THR A 114 -8.00 -11.45 7.71
CA THR A 114 -9.25 -12.20 7.80
C THR A 114 -10.41 -11.26 8.14
N ILE A 115 -11.46 -11.28 7.32
CA ILE A 115 -12.71 -10.57 7.57
C ILE A 115 -13.88 -11.55 7.61
N THR A 116 -14.98 -11.18 8.23
CA THR A 116 -16.24 -11.96 8.24
C THR A 116 -17.37 -11.12 7.66
N PRO A 117 -17.61 -11.15 6.34
CA PRO A 117 -18.73 -10.43 5.74
C PRO A 117 -20.07 -10.85 6.37
N PRO A 118 -21.08 -9.97 6.40
CA PRO A 118 -22.34 -10.27 7.08
C PRO A 118 -23.02 -11.51 6.50
N GLY A 119 -23.36 -12.47 7.36
CA GLY A 119 -24.02 -13.71 6.94
C GLY A 119 -23.13 -14.64 6.10
N SER A 120 -21.82 -14.42 6.06
CA SER A 120 -20.84 -15.25 5.37
C SER A 120 -19.84 -15.87 6.35
N GLU A 121 -19.09 -16.87 5.90
CA GLU A 121 -17.93 -17.39 6.65
C GLU A 121 -16.77 -16.39 6.61
N ALA A 122 -15.78 -16.61 7.49
CA ALA A 122 -14.55 -15.82 7.48
C ALA A 122 -13.77 -16.09 6.19
N ILE A 123 -13.25 -15.03 5.58
CA ILE A 123 -12.47 -15.08 4.34
C ILE A 123 -11.21 -14.22 4.48
N GLU A 124 -10.15 -14.62 3.81
CA GLU A 124 -8.96 -13.79 3.66
C GLU A 124 -9.17 -12.79 2.52
N VAL A 125 -8.76 -11.55 2.74
CA VAL A 125 -8.87 -10.47 1.77
C VAL A 125 -7.67 -9.56 1.88
N TYR A 126 -7.26 -8.95 0.78
CA TYR A 126 -6.28 -7.88 0.84
C TYR A 126 -6.94 -6.57 1.30
N CYS A 127 -6.44 -6.05 2.42
CA CYS A 127 -6.78 -4.72 2.89
C CYS A 127 -5.72 -3.72 2.43
N ASP A 128 -6.18 -2.74 1.67
CA ASP A 128 -5.40 -1.56 1.35
C ASP A 128 -5.68 -0.51 2.43
N MET A 129 -4.73 -0.40 3.37
CA MET A 129 -4.78 0.50 4.53
C MET A 129 -4.20 1.87 4.23
N ILE A 130 -3.81 2.11 2.97
CA ILE A 130 -3.01 3.25 2.58
C ILE A 130 -3.79 4.15 1.63
N THR A 131 -4.20 3.66 0.47
CA THR A 131 -4.78 4.49 -0.61
C THR A 131 -5.98 5.29 -0.12
N ASP A 132 -6.01 6.61 -0.38
CA ASP A 132 -7.18 7.47 -0.12
C ASP A 132 -7.73 7.33 1.32
N GLY A 133 -6.83 7.28 2.31
CA GLY A 133 -7.15 7.12 3.73
C GLY A 133 -7.34 5.68 4.22
N GLY A 134 -7.14 4.68 3.34
CA GLY A 134 -7.13 3.26 3.69
C GLY A 134 -8.50 2.68 4.07
N GLY A 135 -8.48 1.48 4.65
CA GLY A 135 -9.68 0.73 5.01
C GLY A 135 -10.40 0.13 3.80
N TRP A 136 -9.69 -0.01 2.67
CA TRP A 136 -10.24 -0.54 1.44
C TRP A 136 -10.16 -2.06 1.43
N THR A 137 -11.30 -2.70 1.16
CA THR A 137 -11.39 -4.14 0.90
C THR A 137 -11.21 -4.37 -0.59
N VAL A 138 -10.04 -4.86 -1.00
CA VAL A 138 -9.76 -5.19 -2.40
C VAL A 138 -10.52 -6.46 -2.76
N PHE A 139 -11.29 -6.41 -3.84
CA PHE A 139 -12.10 -7.55 -4.28
C PHE A 139 -11.74 -8.07 -5.68
N GLN A 140 -10.91 -7.34 -6.40
CA GLN A 140 -10.31 -7.79 -7.64
C GLN A 140 -8.90 -7.22 -7.73
N ARG A 141 -7.93 -8.04 -8.15
CA ARG A 141 -6.58 -7.59 -8.51
C ARG A 141 -6.08 -8.32 -9.75
N ARG A 142 -5.53 -7.57 -10.70
CA ARG A 142 -4.78 -8.02 -11.89
C ARG A 142 -3.42 -7.35 -11.90
N GLN A 143 -2.34 -8.07 -12.13
CA GLN A 143 -0.97 -7.55 -12.14
C GLN A 143 0.04 -8.36 -12.96
N ASP A 144 -0.17 -9.66 -13.19
CA ASP A 144 0.85 -10.55 -13.76
C ASP A 144 0.32 -11.70 -14.65
N GLY A 145 -1.00 -11.88 -14.72
CA GLY A 145 -1.64 -12.92 -15.52
C GLY A 145 -1.46 -14.35 -14.98
N THR A 146 -1.09 -14.51 -13.71
CA THR A 146 -0.97 -15.83 -13.07
C THR A 146 -2.31 -16.53 -12.86
N GLU A 147 -3.40 -15.77 -12.79
CA GLU A 147 -4.75 -16.28 -12.55
C GLU A 147 -5.64 -16.16 -13.80
N SER A 148 -6.41 -17.22 -14.08
CA SER A 148 -7.34 -17.22 -15.23
C SER A 148 -8.69 -16.68 -14.81
N PHE A 149 -9.14 -15.60 -15.48
CA PHE A 149 -10.45 -14.99 -15.27
C PHE A 149 -11.54 -15.53 -16.23
N ASP A 150 -11.20 -16.45 -17.16
CA ASP A 150 -12.21 -17.19 -17.92
C ASP A 150 -12.85 -18.30 -17.07
N ARG A 151 -13.72 -17.89 -16.15
CA ARG A 151 -14.33 -18.73 -15.13
C ARG A 151 -15.85 -18.81 -15.28
N LEU A 152 -16.42 -19.87 -14.72
CA LEU A 152 -17.86 -20.10 -14.71
C LEU A 152 -18.55 -19.24 -13.65
N PHE A 153 -19.88 -19.09 -13.75
CA PHE A 153 -20.67 -18.30 -12.80
C PHE A 153 -20.48 -18.75 -11.34
N GLU A 154 -20.41 -20.06 -11.09
CA GLU A 154 -20.21 -20.60 -9.74
C GLU A 154 -18.85 -20.20 -9.16
N ASP A 155 -17.79 -20.18 -9.97
CA ASP A 155 -16.45 -19.76 -9.53
C ASP A 155 -16.42 -18.27 -9.23
N TYR A 156 -17.03 -17.44 -10.08
CA TYR A 156 -17.19 -16.01 -9.80
C TYR A 156 -18.07 -15.74 -8.57
N SER A 157 -19.02 -16.61 -8.27
CA SER A 157 -19.87 -16.50 -7.07
C SER A 157 -19.07 -16.78 -5.79
N ARG A 158 -18.26 -17.85 -5.79
CA ARG A 158 -17.43 -18.24 -4.64
C ARG A 158 -16.17 -17.41 -4.45
N GLY A 159 -15.59 -16.92 -5.56
CA GLY A 159 -14.25 -16.34 -5.57
C GLY A 159 -13.17 -17.34 -6.01
N PHE A 160 -12.04 -16.82 -6.47
CA PHE A 160 -10.89 -17.58 -6.95
C PHE A 160 -9.62 -16.72 -6.93
N GLY A 161 -8.45 -17.37 -7.01
CA GLY A 161 -7.14 -16.72 -6.88
C GLY A 161 -6.71 -16.54 -5.43
N GLU A 162 -5.58 -15.88 -5.23
CA GLU A 162 -4.97 -15.67 -3.91
C GLU A 162 -4.97 -14.17 -3.55
N SER A 163 -5.32 -13.83 -2.31
CA SER A 163 -5.49 -12.43 -1.88
C SER A 163 -4.19 -11.62 -1.93
N ASP A 164 -3.02 -12.26 -1.87
CA ASP A 164 -1.70 -11.62 -2.05
C ASP A 164 -1.24 -11.58 -3.52
N GLY A 165 -2.00 -12.17 -4.45
CA GLY A 165 -1.74 -12.22 -5.89
C GLY A 165 -2.90 -11.69 -6.73
N GLU A 166 -3.15 -12.29 -7.90
CA GLU A 166 -4.36 -12.03 -8.69
C GLU A 166 -5.56 -12.82 -8.17
N PHE A 167 -6.69 -12.15 -7.96
CA PHE A 167 -7.89 -12.81 -7.44
C PHE A 167 -9.19 -12.07 -7.77
N TRP A 168 -10.29 -12.78 -7.57
CA TRP A 168 -11.65 -12.28 -7.46
C TRP A 168 -12.26 -12.76 -6.14
N LEU A 169 -12.71 -11.84 -5.29
CA LEU A 169 -13.18 -12.15 -3.94
C LEU A 169 -14.44 -13.05 -3.91
N GLY A 170 -15.26 -12.97 -4.96
CA GLY A 170 -16.52 -13.70 -5.04
C GLY A 170 -17.74 -12.78 -4.95
N ASN A 171 -18.70 -12.99 -5.84
CA ASN A 171 -19.90 -12.17 -5.93
C ASN A 171 -20.80 -12.31 -4.69
N THR A 172 -20.80 -13.48 -4.04
CA THR A 172 -21.55 -13.68 -2.80
C THR A 172 -21.00 -12.81 -1.67
N ALA A 173 -19.66 -12.75 -1.52
CA ALA A 173 -19.02 -11.87 -0.55
C ALA A 173 -19.27 -10.39 -0.89
N LEU A 174 -19.16 -10.01 -2.17
CA LEU A 174 -19.47 -8.65 -2.62
C LEU A 174 -20.91 -8.22 -2.32
N GLN A 175 -21.88 -9.09 -2.57
CA GLN A 175 -23.27 -8.83 -2.24
C GLN A 175 -23.46 -8.64 -0.72
N ALA A 176 -22.81 -9.48 0.10
CA ALA A 176 -22.87 -9.34 1.56
C ALA A 176 -22.24 -8.02 2.06
N LEU A 177 -21.06 -7.67 1.55
CA LEU A 177 -20.33 -6.46 1.93
C LEU A 177 -21.04 -5.17 1.51
N THR A 178 -21.82 -5.22 0.44
CA THR A 178 -22.52 -4.06 -0.13
C THR A 178 -24.01 -3.99 0.19
N ALA A 179 -24.55 -4.97 0.93
CA ALA A 179 -25.97 -5.05 1.28
C ALA A 179 -26.42 -3.87 2.17
N GLU A 180 -25.55 -3.42 3.07
CA GLU A 180 -25.87 -2.40 4.06
C GLU A 180 -24.84 -1.28 4.07
N GLY A 181 -25.30 -0.10 4.51
CA GLY A 181 -24.47 1.10 4.58
C GLY A 181 -24.36 1.84 3.25
N LYS A 182 -23.51 2.87 3.27
CA LYS A 182 -23.06 3.58 2.08
C LYS A 182 -21.69 3.01 1.75
N VAL A 183 -21.54 2.44 0.56
CA VAL A 183 -20.27 1.84 0.13
C VAL A 183 -19.76 2.63 -1.06
N ASP A 184 -18.49 3.01 -1.01
CA ASP A 184 -17.79 3.62 -2.12
C ASP A 184 -17.01 2.53 -2.87
N LEU A 185 -17.00 2.62 -4.19
CA LEU A 185 -16.22 1.81 -5.10
C LEU A 185 -15.06 2.65 -5.63
N ARG A 186 -13.87 2.07 -5.63
CA ARG A 186 -12.68 2.63 -6.25
C ARG A 186 -12.05 1.61 -7.18
N LEU A 187 -11.61 2.08 -8.35
CA LEU A 187 -10.88 1.31 -9.33
C LEU A 187 -9.57 2.04 -9.62
N ASP A 188 -8.46 1.34 -9.42
CA ASP A 188 -7.11 1.84 -9.63
C ASP A 188 -6.48 1.08 -10.80
N MET A 189 -5.85 1.79 -11.74
CA MET A 189 -5.44 1.24 -13.04
C MET A 189 -4.08 1.77 -13.47
N TRP A 190 -3.27 0.89 -14.07
CA TRP A 190 -1.95 1.22 -14.61
C TRP A 190 -1.80 0.73 -16.06
N ASP A 191 -1.07 1.50 -16.86
CA ASP A 191 -0.67 1.10 -18.20
C ASP A 191 0.78 0.56 -18.21
N TRP A 192 1.24 0.08 -19.37
CA TRP A 192 2.59 -0.51 -19.50
C TRP A 192 3.71 0.54 -19.42
N GLU A 193 3.37 1.81 -19.60
CA GLU A 193 4.28 2.93 -19.45
C GLU A 193 4.37 3.41 -17.98
N GLY A 194 3.64 2.75 -17.06
CA GLY A 194 3.61 3.09 -15.63
C GLY A 194 2.71 4.29 -15.30
N ASN A 195 1.92 4.79 -16.25
CA ASN A 195 0.95 5.85 -15.95
C ASN A 195 -0.18 5.27 -15.10
N TYR A 196 -0.63 6.07 -14.14
CA TYR A 196 -1.68 5.70 -13.19
C TYR A 196 -2.94 6.54 -13.39
N LYS A 197 -4.11 5.89 -13.31
CA LYS A 197 -5.42 6.53 -13.30
C LYS A 197 -6.36 5.81 -12.33
N TYR A 198 -7.32 6.55 -11.79
CA TYR A 198 -8.36 5.98 -10.92
C TYR A 198 -9.76 6.47 -11.29
N ALA A 199 -10.77 5.71 -10.86
CA ALA A 199 -12.17 6.05 -10.94
C ALA A 199 -12.89 5.68 -9.63
N THR A 200 -13.75 6.55 -9.12
CA THR A 200 -14.57 6.28 -7.93
C THR A 200 -16.06 6.48 -8.20
N TYR A 201 -16.89 5.72 -7.49
CA TYR A 201 -18.35 5.74 -7.59
C TYR A 201 -18.94 5.58 -6.19
N SER A 202 -19.98 6.34 -5.88
CA SER A 202 -20.62 6.29 -4.55
C SER A 202 -21.91 5.47 -4.56
N GLY A 203 -22.21 4.81 -3.43
CA GLY A 203 -23.40 3.97 -3.29
C GLY A 203 -23.33 2.66 -4.06
N PHE A 204 -22.12 2.11 -4.18
CA PHE A 204 -21.85 0.83 -4.82
C PHE A 204 -22.62 -0.31 -4.16
N ARG A 205 -23.29 -1.11 -4.98
CA ARG A 205 -24.05 -2.29 -4.58
C ARG A 205 -23.97 -3.40 -5.61
N VAL A 206 -23.89 -4.62 -5.11
CA VAL A 206 -24.11 -5.85 -5.86
C VAL A 206 -25.34 -6.53 -5.26
N SER A 207 -26.32 -6.88 -6.09
CA SER A 207 -27.60 -7.39 -5.57
C SER A 207 -28.36 -8.29 -6.54
N GLY A 208 -29.26 -9.11 -6.01
CA GLY A 208 -30.09 -10.02 -6.80
C GLY A 208 -29.36 -11.31 -7.20
N GLU A 209 -30.09 -12.25 -7.80
CA GLU A 209 -29.56 -13.56 -8.19
C GLU A 209 -28.45 -13.47 -9.25
N ASP A 210 -28.54 -12.44 -10.10
CA ASP A 210 -27.56 -12.16 -11.16
C ASP A 210 -26.45 -11.20 -10.71
N PHE A 211 -26.31 -10.91 -9.41
CA PHE A 211 -25.29 -10.00 -8.88
C PHE A 211 -25.23 -8.65 -9.62
N THR A 212 -26.38 -8.01 -9.83
CA THR A 212 -26.50 -6.77 -10.60
C THR A 212 -25.67 -5.64 -9.98
N LEU A 213 -24.83 -5.02 -10.81
CA LEU A 213 -24.03 -3.84 -10.45
C LEU A 213 -24.92 -2.61 -10.31
N ARG A 214 -24.81 -1.89 -9.20
CA ARG A 214 -25.44 -0.58 -9.02
C ARG A 214 -24.51 0.40 -8.34
N PHE A 215 -24.61 1.66 -8.71
CA PHE A 215 -24.09 2.80 -7.97
C PHE A 215 -24.93 4.05 -8.27
N THR A 216 -24.73 5.11 -7.49
CA THR A 216 -25.45 6.37 -7.63
C THR A 216 -25.18 6.97 -9.01
N GLU A 217 -26.21 7.31 -9.76
CA GLU A 217 -26.06 7.96 -11.08
C GLU A 217 -25.27 9.26 -10.97
N ASN A 218 -24.39 9.52 -11.94
CA ASN A 218 -23.52 10.70 -12.01
C ASN A 218 -22.60 10.86 -10.78
N SER A 219 -22.28 9.78 -10.07
CA SER A 219 -21.36 9.82 -8.93
C SER A 219 -19.89 9.66 -9.29
N TYR A 220 -19.59 9.44 -10.58
CA TYR A 220 -18.22 9.27 -11.06
C TYR A 220 -17.33 10.44 -10.64
N GLN A 221 -16.18 10.11 -10.08
CA GLN A 221 -15.05 11.01 -9.91
C GLN A 221 -13.75 10.27 -10.29
N GLY A 222 -12.68 11.02 -10.50
CA GLY A 222 -11.35 10.47 -10.80
C GLY A 222 -10.82 10.88 -12.17
N THR A 223 -9.66 10.30 -12.51
CA THR A 223 -8.82 10.74 -13.63
C THR A 223 -8.88 9.81 -14.84
N ALA A 224 -9.46 8.61 -14.71
CA ALA A 224 -9.50 7.59 -15.76
C ALA A 224 -10.56 7.82 -16.86
N GLY A 225 -11.45 8.81 -16.67
CA GLY A 225 -12.68 8.93 -17.45
C GLY A 225 -13.70 7.85 -17.09
N ASP A 226 -14.98 8.10 -17.36
CA ASP A 226 -16.06 7.22 -16.94
C ASP A 226 -16.38 6.13 -17.97
N SER A 227 -15.89 4.91 -17.71
CA SER A 227 -16.25 3.73 -18.51
C SER A 227 -17.27 2.82 -17.82
N LEU A 228 -17.36 2.86 -16.47
CA LEU A 228 -18.20 1.92 -15.71
C LEU A 228 -19.68 2.32 -15.68
N SER A 229 -20.03 3.60 -15.82
CA SER A 229 -21.45 4.03 -15.87
C SER A 229 -22.26 3.34 -16.96
N TYR A 230 -21.61 2.90 -18.05
CA TYR A 230 -22.24 2.09 -19.09
C TYR A 230 -22.74 0.72 -18.58
N HIS A 231 -22.11 0.20 -17.53
CA HIS A 231 -22.39 -1.09 -16.93
C HIS A 231 -23.35 -0.99 -15.72
N ASN A 232 -23.77 0.22 -15.33
CA ASN A 232 -24.67 0.43 -14.21
C ASN A 232 -26.03 -0.22 -14.49
N GLY A 233 -26.51 -1.06 -13.57
CA GLY A 233 -27.76 -1.79 -13.68
C GLY A 233 -27.70 -3.11 -14.46
N LYS A 234 -26.52 -3.57 -14.88
CA LYS A 234 -26.34 -4.81 -15.62
C LYS A 234 -26.09 -6.01 -14.70
N GLY A 235 -26.59 -7.18 -15.10
CA GLY A 235 -26.33 -8.46 -14.44
C GLY A 235 -24.92 -8.96 -14.73
N PHE A 236 -24.39 -9.82 -13.86
CA PHE A 236 -23.06 -10.41 -14.02
C PHE A 236 -23.14 -11.60 -14.98
N THR A 237 -22.52 -11.46 -16.16
CA THR A 237 -22.55 -12.47 -17.22
C THR A 237 -21.24 -13.24 -17.25
N THR A 238 -21.34 -14.55 -17.42
CA THR A 238 -20.21 -15.48 -17.66
C THR A 238 -20.55 -16.38 -18.84
N ARG A 239 -19.59 -17.20 -19.30
CA ARG A 239 -19.80 -18.05 -20.50
C ARG A 239 -20.93 -19.09 -20.35
N ASP A 240 -21.32 -19.44 -19.12
CA ASP A 240 -22.40 -20.37 -18.80
C ASP A 240 -23.64 -19.70 -18.18
N HIS A 241 -23.60 -18.38 -17.94
CA HIS A 241 -24.72 -17.61 -17.39
C HIS A 241 -24.87 -16.29 -18.14
N ASP A 242 -25.81 -16.24 -19.08
CA ASP A 242 -26.01 -15.13 -20.02
C ASP A 242 -27.17 -14.22 -19.57
N VAL A 243 -26.81 -13.04 -19.05
CA VAL A 243 -27.75 -11.99 -18.63
C VAL A 243 -27.32 -10.62 -19.17
N ASP A 244 -26.54 -10.60 -20.26
CA ASP A 244 -26.06 -9.36 -20.86
C ASP A 244 -27.11 -8.73 -21.79
N GLY A 245 -26.75 -7.59 -22.39
CA GLY A 245 -27.64 -6.81 -23.26
C GLY A 245 -27.65 -7.29 -24.72
N ALA A 246 -26.80 -8.25 -25.10
CA ALA A 246 -26.62 -8.68 -26.47
C ALA A 246 -27.84 -9.43 -27.01
N GLY A 247 -28.47 -8.86 -28.04
CA GLY A 247 -29.62 -9.48 -28.71
C GLY A 247 -29.29 -10.78 -29.46
N SER A 248 -28.01 -11.11 -29.63
CA SER A 248 -27.56 -12.37 -30.21
C SER A 248 -26.13 -12.68 -29.76
N GLY A 249 -25.93 -13.82 -29.09
CA GLY A 249 -24.62 -14.24 -28.55
C GLY A 249 -24.47 -13.87 -27.07
N ASN A 250 -23.35 -14.26 -26.48
CA ASN A 250 -22.99 -14.00 -25.08
C ASN A 250 -21.63 -13.30 -25.08
N CYS A 251 -21.59 -12.10 -24.49
CA CYS A 251 -20.39 -11.27 -24.43
C CYS A 251 -19.23 -11.95 -23.71
N ALA A 252 -19.51 -12.70 -22.63
CA ALA A 252 -18.48 -13.43 -21.88
C ALA A 252 -17.85 -14.57 -22.72
N VAL A 253 -18.57 -15.15 -23.67
CA VAL A 253 -18.01 -16.15 -24.61
C VAL A 253 -17.01 -15.51 -25.57
N TRP A 254 -17.24 -14.27 -25.99
CA TRP A 254 -16.33 -13.57 -26.90
C TRP A 254 -15.14 -12.93 -26.20
N LEU A 255 -15.30 -12.57 -24.93
CA LEU A 255 -14.31 -11.81 -24.16
C LEU A 255 -13.53 -12.66 -23.15
N TYR A 256 -13.93 -13.93 -22.95
CA TYR A 256 -13.27 -14.91 -22.09
C TYR A 256 -13.10 -14.42 -20.63
N SER A 257 -14.16 -13.85 -20.08
CA SER A 257 -14.17 -13.29 -18.72
C SER A 257 -15.60 -13.12 -18.20
N GLY A 258 -15.78 -13.12 -16.89
CA GLY A 258 -17.03 -12.69 -16.25
C GLY A 258 -17.05 -11.18 -15.97
N TRP A 259 -18.15 -10.50 -16.31
CA TRP A 259 -18.32 -9.07 -16.07
C TRP A 259 -19.80 -8.65 -16.12
N TRP A 260 -20.09 -7.42 -15.68
CA TRP A 260 -21.41 -6.78 -15.84
C TRP A 260 -21.64 -6.28 -17.27
N PHE A 261 -21.72 -7.17 -18.25
CA PHE A 261 -21.78 -6.81 -19.67
C PHE A 261 -23.10 -6.16 -20.12
N ASP A 262 -23.03 -5.37 -21.20
CA ASP A 262 -24.16 -4.88 -21.97
C ASP A 262 -23.96 -5.20 -23.47
N LEU A 263 -23.49 -4.27 -24.31
CA LEU A 263 -23.32 -4.45 -25.77
C LEU A 263 -21.92 -4.10 -26.32
N CYS A 264 -20.84 -4.83 -26.03
CA CYS A 264 -20.67 -5.70 -24.88
C CYS A 264 -20.11 -4.92 -23.69
N HIS A 265 -19.16 -4.01 -23.93
CA HIS A 265 -18.50 -3.30 -22.84
C HIS A 265 -17.87 -1.96 -23.23
N ARG A 266 -17.69 -1.11 -22.21
CA ARG A 266 -16.75 0.03 -22.22
C ARG A 266 -15.62 -0.14 -21.20
N ALA A 267 -15.80 -1.04 -20.24
CA ALA A 267 -14.76 -1.51 -19.34
C ALA A 267 -14.86 -3.03 -19.21
N ASN A 268 -13.72 -3.70 -19.13
CA ASN A 268 -13.63 -5.10 -18.75
C ASN A 268 -12.30 -5.34 -18.03
N LEU A 269 -12.27 -5.15 -16.72
CA LEU A 269 -11.04 -5.36 -15.94
C LEU A 269 -10.76 -6.85 -15.67
N ASN A 270 -11.73 -7.71 -15.96
CA ASN A 270 -11.60 -9.16 -15.84
C ASN A 270 -11.13 -9.82 -17.15
N GLY A 271 -10.88 -9.04 -18.20
CA GLY A 271 -10.41 -9.57 -19.48
C GLY A 271 -9.07 -10.29 -19.37
N ARG A 272 -8.67 -10.93 -20.47
CA ARG A 272 -7.45 -11.72 -20.55
C ARG A 272 -6.24 -10.83 -20.29
N TYR A 273 -5.34 -11.28 -19.42
CA TYR A 273 -4.09 -10.58 -19.19
C TYR A 273 -3.22 -10.67 -20.46
N LYS A 274 -2.67 -9.54 -20.91
CA LYS A 274 -1.75 -9.49 -22.06
C LYS A 274 -0.45 -8.85 -21.59
N ASN A 275 0.69 -9.42 -21.97
CA ASN A 275 1.99 -8.79 -21.72
C ASN A 275 2.16 -7.49 -22.53
N GLU A 276 3.23 -6.72 -22.26
CA GLU A 276 3.53 -5.45 -22.94
C GLU A 276 3.50 -5.53 -24.47
N LEU A 277 4.04 -6.61 -25.05
CA LEU A 277 4.10 -6.79 -26.50
C LEU A 277 2.71 -7.00 -27.11
N ASP A 278 1.87 -7.79 -26.45
CA ASP A 278 0.52 -8.13 -26.91
C ASP A 278 -0.55 -7.09 -26.49
N ALA A 279 -0.17 -6.12 -25.66
CA ALA A 279 -1.09 -5.12 -25.12
C ALA A 279 -1.63 -4.15 -26.19
N THR A 280 -0.88 -3.95 -27.28
CA THR A 280 -1.23 -3.00 -28.36
C THR A 280 -1.18 -3.61 -29.77
N GLU A 281 -0.66 -4.82 -29.93
CA GLU A 281 -0.49 -5.50 -31.22
C GLU A 281 -1.20 -6.87 -31.24
N GLY A 282 -1.58 -7.37 -32.43
CA GLY A 282 -2.19 -8.70 -32.61
C GLY A 282 -3.70 -8.75 -32.89
N MET A 283 -4.24 -9.97 -32.99
CA MET A 283 -5.68 -10.25 -33.07
C MET A 283 -6.31 -10.19 -31.67
N GLU A 284 -7.64 -10.07 -31.54
CA GLU A 284 -8.35 -10.14 -30.24
C GLU A 284 -8.04 -8.97 -29.26
N GLN A 285 -7.81 -7.77 -29.78
CA GLN A 285 -7.42 -6.60 -28.97
C GLN A 285 -8.47 -6.19 -27.94
N ASP A 286 -9.75 -6.48 -28.18
CA ASP A 286 -10.93 -6.17 -27.37
C ASP A 286 -11.15 -7.10 -26.16
N GLN A 287 -10.33 -8.15 -26.02
CA GLN A 287 -10.44 -9.17 -24.97
C GLN A 287 -9.52 -8.91 -23.76
N GLY A 288 -8.75 -7.81 -23.76
CA GLY A 288 -7.78 -7.50 -22.70
C GLY A 288 -8.41 -6.91 -21.42
N ILE A 289 -7.56 -6.46 -20.50
CA ILE A 289 -7.98 -5.64 -19.34
C ILE A 289 -8.21 -4.21 -19.85
N GLN A 290 -9.47 -3.77 -19.94
CA GLN A 290 -9.82 -2.56 -20.70
C GLN A 290 -10.54 -1.48 -19.92
N TRP A 291 -10.20 -0.23 -20.26
CA TRP A 291 -10.90 0.98 -19.84
C TRP A 291 -11.00 1.98 -21.00
N MET A 292 -12.15 2.01 -21.67
CA MET A 292 -12.32 2.69 -22.96
C MET A 292 -12.13 4.21 -22.88
N ALA A 293 -12.56 4.85 -21.80
CA ALA A 293 -12.43 6.29 -21.62
C ALA A 293 -10.96 6.76 -21.49
N TRP A 294 -10.03 5.86 -21.18
CA TRP A 294 -8.61 6.18 -21.03
C TRP A 294 -7.78 5.74 -22.23
N LYS A 295 -7.72 4.43 -22.53
CA LYS A 295 -6.83 3.88 -23.57
C LYS A 295 -7.59 3.26 -24.76
N GLY A 296 -8.92 3.44 -24.81
CA GLY A 296 -9.78 2.85 -25.85
C GLY A 296 -9.97 1.34 -25.67
N ASN A 297 -10.48 0.68 -26.71
CA ASN A 297 -10.83 -0.75 -26.70
C ASN A 297 -9.79 -1.66 -27.35
N ARG A 298 -8.58 -1.16 -27.57
CA ARG A 298 -7.48 -1.88 -28.23
C ARG A 298 -6.21 -1.96 -27.39
N TYR A 299 -6.28 -1.45 -26.16
CA TYR A 299 -5.17 -1.42 -25.23
C TYR A 299 -5.52 -2.30 -24.02
N SER A 300 -4.64 -3.23 -23.66
CA SER A 300 -4.75 -3.97 -22.40
C SER A 300 -3.89 -3.33 -21.33
N LEU A 301 -4.51 -2.94 -20.22
CA LEU A 301 -3.83 -2.41 -19.03
C LEU A 301 -2.89 -3.45 -18.43
N SER A 302 -1.85 -2.97 -17.74
CA SER A 302 -0.82 -3.80 -17.10
C SER A 302 -1.25 -4.27 -15.71
N ARG A 303 -2.01 -3.42 -14.99
CA ARG A 303 -2.51 -3.71 -13.65
C ARG A 303 -3.87 -3.05 -13.43
N SER A 304 -4.73 -3.71 -12.65
CA SER A 304 -5.96 -3.11 -12.14
C SER A 304 -6.29 -3.62 -10.74
N GLU A 305 -6.90 -2.78 -9.91
CA GLU A 305 -7.51 -3.19 -8.66
C GLU A 305 -8.93 -2.62 -8.56
N MET A 306 -9.86 -3.41 -8.07
CA MET A 306 -11.18 -2.94 -7.66
C MET A 306 -11.33 -3.14 -6.16
N LYS A 307 -11.71 -2.07 -5.46
CA LYS A 307 -11.78 -2.06 -4.00
C LYS A 307 -13.01 -1.30 -3.53
N LEU A 308 -13.56 -1.74 -2.39
CA LEU A 308 -14.73 -1.14 -1.77
C LEU A 308 -14.40 -0.68 -0.36
N ARG A 309 -15.08 0.37 0.09
CA ARG A 309 -14.96 0.86 1.47
C ARG A 309 -16.31 1.34 1.95
N GLN A 310 -16.63 1.02 3.20
CA GLN A 310 -17.80 1.55 3.86
C GLN A 310 -17.56 3.03 4.18
N ALA A 311 -18.39 3.90 3.64
CA ALA A 311 -18.35 5.32 3.97
C ALA A 311 -18.63 5.48 5.47
N ARG A 312 -17.80 6.28 6.15
CA ARG A 312 -17.88 6.52 7.60
C ARG A 312 -19.34 6.70 8.03
N LYS A 313 -19.84 5.80 8.88
CA LYS A 313 -20.99 6.13 9.73
C LYS A 313 -20.51 7.27 10.63
N PRO A 314 -21.19 8.43 10.69
CA PRO A 314 -20.95 9.34 11.79
C PRO A 314 -21.31 8.55 13.05
N SER A 315 -20.31 8.08 13.79
CA SER A 315 -20.53 7.51 15.10
C SER A 315 -21.12 8.62 15.97
N LEU A 316 -22.16 8.29 16.73
CA LEU A 316 -22.90 9.19 17.62
C LEU A 316 -22.07 9.68 18.83
N GLU A 317 -20.75 9.58 18.75
CA GLU A 317 -19.82 9.87 19.82
C GLU A 317 -18.63 10.68 19.32
N SER A 318 -18.93 11.88 18.79
CA SER A 318 -17.95 12.96 18.81
C SER A 318 -18.69 14.26 19.16
N THR A 319 -19.05 14.36 20.43
CA THR A 319 -19.50 15.62 21.01
C THR A 319 -18.26 16.41 21.39
N ARG A 320 -17.82 17.29 20.49
CA ARG A 320 -17.14 18.60 20.69
C ARG A 320 -16.15 18.86 19.55
N LEU A 321 -16.59 19.60 18.54
CA LEU A 321 -15.68 20.46 17.78
C LEU A 321 -15.65 21.82 18.49
N PRO A 322 -14.51 22.25 19.09
CA PRO A 322 -14.30 23.66 19.28
C PRO A 322 -14.05 24.32 17.91
N SER A 323 -14.75 25.42 17.72
CA SER A 323 -14.58 26.44 16.69
C SER A 323 -13.12 26.74 16.32
N ALA A 324 -12.86 26.74 15.01
CA ALA A 324 -11.88 27.55 14.29
C ALA A 324 -10.49 27.73 14.96
N THR A 325 -9.70 26.66 15.00
CA THR A 325 -8.23 26.78 14.99
C THR A 325 -7.76 27.07 13.57
N SER A 326 -6.80 27.98 13.43
CA SER A 326 -6.06 28.22 12.19
C SER A 326 -5.54 26.88 11.63
N ALA A 327 -5.59 26.71 10.30
CA ALA A 327 -4.97 25.54 9.65
C ALA A 327 -3.49 25.46 10.07
N ALA A 328 -3.09 24.32 10.63
CA ALA A 328 -1.71 24.09 11.05
C ALA A 328 -0.77 24.21 9.84
N ALA A 329 0.38 24.85 10.02
CA ALA A 329 1.29 25.10 8.92
C ALA A 329 2.16 23.88 8.56
N ASP A 330 2.32 22.93 9.48
CA ASP A 330 3.03 21.66 9.30
C ASP A 330 2.62 20.62 10.36
N CYS A 331 3.18 19.41 10.25
CA CYS A 331 2.91 18.31 11.16
C CYS A 331 3.41 18.55 12.59
N ALA A 332 4.42 19.40 12.79
CA ALA A 332 4.89 19.74 14.13
C ALA A 332 3.87 20.61 14.87
N GLU A 333 3.20 21.54 14.18
CA GLU A 333 2.07 22.30 14.76
C GLU A 333 0.86 21.41 15.07
N ILE A 334 0.57 20.42 14.19
CA ILE A 334 -0.47 19.42 14.43
C ILE A 334 -0.14 18.61 15.70
N MET A 335 1.10 18.13 15.82
CA MET A 335 1.55 17.42 17.01
C MET A 335 1.48 18.28 18.27
N ALA A 336 1.91 19.54 18.19
CA ALA A 336 1.83 20.49 19.30
C ALA A 336 0.38 20.79 19.75
N SER A 337 -0.60 20.56 18.87
CA SER A 337 -2.04 20.65 19.20
C SER A 337 -2.56 19.45 20.00
N GLY A 338 -1.73 18.42 20.20
CA GLY A 338 -2.05 17.20 20.95
C GLY A 338 -2.49 16.01 20.08
N ILE A 339 -2.40 16.12 18.75
CA ILE A 339 -2.69 15.01 17.82
C ILE A 339 -1.39 14.22 17.62
N LEU A 340 -1.36 12.98 18.12
CA LEU A 340 -0.15 12.15 18.15
C LEU A 340 -0.19 10.96 17.20
N GLU A 341 -1.27 10.78 16.46
CA GLU A 341 -1.41 9.68 15.50
C GLU A 341 -0.71 10.05 14.19
N SER A 342 0.06 9.10 13.63
CA SER A 342 0.56 9.23 12.26
C SER A 342 -0.58 9.08 11.26
N GLY A 343 -0.52 9.80 10.14
CA GLY A 343 -1.59 9.75 9.15
C GLY A 343 -1.56 10.91 8.17
N VAL A 344 -2.55 10.97 7.28
CA VAL A 344 -2.70 12.08 6.34
C VAL A 344 -3.45 13.23 6.99
N TYR A 345 -2.86 14.42 6.92
CA TYR A 345 -3.44 15.65 7.43
C TYR A 345 -3.34 16.77 6.40
N SER A 346 -4.26 17.74 6.50
CA SER A 346 -4.17 18.97 5.72
C SER A 346 -3.34 20.01 6.45
N ILE A 347 -2.32 20.55 5.77
CA ILE A 347 -1.49 21.66 6.26
C ILE A 347 -1.58 22.86 5.32
N SER A 348 -1.39 24.07 5.86
CA SER A 348 -1.38 25.30 5.06
C SER A 348 -0.41 26.32 5.65
N ALA A 349 0.82 26.34 5.11
CA ALA A 349 1.81 27.35 5.46
C ALA A 349 1.45 28.73 4.87
N PRO A 350 2.00 29.85 5.40
CA PRO A 350 1.73 31.18 4.87
C PRO A 350 2.06 31.31 3.36
N GLY A 351 1.05 31.64 2.55
CA GLY A 351 1.20 31.77 1.10
C GLY A 351 1.24 30.43 0.35
N MET A 352 0.71 29.38 0.96
CA MET A 352 0.53 28.04 0.42
C MET A 352 -0.94 27.64 0.56
N ASP A 353 -1.56 27.19 -0.54
CA ASP A 353 -2.90 26.60 -0.49
C ASP A 353 -2.87 25.32 0.37
N PRO A 354 -3.99 24.93 1.01
CA PRO A 354 -4.04 23.70 1.78
C PRO A 354 -3.67 22.49 0.93
N VAL A 355 -2.75 21.66 1.43
CA VAL A 355 -2.36 20.39 0.81
C VAL A 355 -2.38 19.27 1.83
N GLU A 356 -2.53 18.04 1.35
CA GLU A 356 -2.45 16.85 2.19
C GLU A 356 -1.01 16.34 2.28
N VAL A 357 -0.59 15.98 3.49
CA VAL A 357 0.73 15.42 3.79
C VAL A 357 0.59 14.25 4.75
N TYR A 358 1.50 13.29 4.68
CA TYR A 358 1.63 12.32 5.76
C TYR A 358 2.42 12.96 6.90
N CYS A 359 1.79 13.02 8.07
CA CYS A 359 2.47 13.34 9.31
C CYS A 359 2.95 12.07 9.96
N ASP A 360 4.27 11.94 10.07
CA ASP A 360 4.92 10.90 10.85
C ASP A 360 5.14 11.45 12.27
N MET A 361 4.31 10.94 13.19
CA MET A 361 4.28 11.32 14.59
C MET A 361 5.08 10.36 15.48
N ASP A 362 5.60 9.27 14.91
CA ASP A 362 6.22 8.18 15.66
C ASP A 362 7.76 8.25 15.61
N THR A 363 8.32 8.61 14.46
CA THR A 363 9.76 8.56 14.22
C THR A 363 10.48 9.68 14.94
N ASP A 364 11.46 9.35 15.78
CA ASP A 364 12.43 10.32 16.34
C ASP A 364 11.77 11.56 16.98
N GLY A 365 10.72 11.33 17.76
CA GLY A 365 9.93 12.38 18.44
C GLY A 365 8.79 12.97 17.61
N GLY A 366 8.62 12.54 16.36
CA GLY A 366 7.46 12.86 15.52
C GLY A 366 7.35 14.32 15.06
N GLY A 367 6.19 14.67 14.50
CA GLY A 367 5.94 16.00 13.94
C GLY A 367 6.60 16.20 12.58
N TRP A 368 6.92 15.10 11.88
CA TRP A 368 7.55 15.13 10.57
C TRP A 368 6.52 15.29 9.47
N THR A 369 6.71 16.27 8.61
CA THR A 369 5.98 16.42 7.35
C THR A 369 6.70 15.66 6.26
N VAL A 370 6.16 14.52 5.84
CA VAL A 370 6.69 13.76 4.71
C VAL A 370 6.43 14.55 3.42
N PHE A 371 7.41 14.58 2.51
CA PHE A 371 7.25 15.25 1.21
C PHE A 371 7.67 14.41 0.02
N GLN A 372 8.37 13.30 0.26
CA GLN A 372 8.59 12.25 -0.71
C GLN A 372 8.40 10.91 -0.02
N ARG A 373 7.69 10.02 -0.68
CA ARG A 373 7.59 8.61 -0.29
C ARG A 373 7.50 7.76 -1.54
N GLN A 374 8.26 6.67 -1.56
CA GLN A 374 8.22 5.68 -2.62
C GLN A 374 8.48 4.30 -2.02
N GLU A 375 7.47 3.43 -2.04
CA GLU A 375 7.51 2.06 -1.53
C GLU A 375 6.93 1.04 -2.50
N SER A 376 6.36 1.51 -3.62
CA SER A 376 5.82 0.66 -4.67
C SER A 376 6.00 1.27 -6.07
N ALA A 377 5.47 0.58 -7.09
CA ALA A 377 5.41 1.09 -8.45
C ALA A 377 4.08 1.81 -8.77
N LEU A 378 3.32 2.22 -7.74
CA LEU A 378 1.98 2.79 -7.94
C LEU A 378 2.03 4.21 -8.52
N VAL A 379 3.11 4.96 -8.25
CA VAL A 379 3.32 6.32 -8.79
C VAL A 379 4.59 6.37 -9.64
N ASN A 380 4.46 6.97 -10.83
CA ASN A 380 5.57 7.21 -11.73
C ASN A 380 6.25 8.55 -11.38
N PHE A 381 7.55 8.53 -11.11
CA PHE A 381 8.37 9.70 -10.82
C PHE A 381 9.08 10.28 -12.07
N ASP A 382 8.92 9.70 -13.26
CA ASP A 382 9.30 10.34 -14.53
C ASP A 382 8.28 11.41 -14.94
N GLN A 383 8.21 12.50 -14.17
CA GLN A 383 7.29 13.61 -14.36
C GLN A 383 7.99 14.87 -14.88
N GLY A 384 7.22 15.77 -15.49
CA GLY A 384 7.71 17.07 -15.96
C GLY A 384 7.86 18.08 -14.82
N PHE A 385 8.42 19.25 -15.15
CA PHE A 385 8.69 20.31 -14.17
C PHE A 385 7.40 20.84 -13.52
N GLN A 386 6.32 20.93 -14.30
CA GLN A 386 5.04 21.40 -13.80
C GLN A 386 4.46 20.43 -12.76
N GLU A 387 4.44 19.13 -13.05
CA GLU A 387 3.95 18.12 -12.11
C GLU A 387 4.81 18.07 -10.85
N TYR A 388 6.13 18.15 -10.96
CA TYR A 388 7.01 18.23 -9.79
C TYR A 388 6.85 19.53 -8.99
N SER A 389 6.42 20.62 -9.63
CA SER A 389 6.11 21.88 -8.96
C SER A 389 4.80 21.81 -8.18
N GLU A 390 3.76 21.21 -8.78
CA GLU A 390 2.41 21.09 -8.22
C GLU A 390 2.29 19.95 -7.19
N GLY A 391 3.06 18.87 -7.38
CA GLY A 391 2.94 17.63 -6.61
C GLY A 391 2.13 16.57 -7.34
N PHE A 392 2.35 15.31 -6.98
CA PHE A 392 1.66 14.16 -7.55
C PHE A 392 1.72 12.94 -6.61
N GLY A 393 0.82 11.98 -6.82
CA GLY A 393 0.64 10.85 -5.91
C GLY A 393 -0.30 11.18 -4.76
N GLU A 394 -0.35 10.30 -3.77
CA GLU A 394 -1.25 10.41 -2.61
C GLU A 394 -0.43 10.40 -1.33
N ALA A 395 -0.66 11.37 -0.44
CA ALA A 395 0.13 11.52 0.79
C ALA A 395 0.20 10.22 1.63
N ALA A 396 -0.83 9.38 1.56
CA ALA A 396 -0.84 8.12 2.28
C ALA A 396 0.16 7.08 1.75
N GLY A 397 0.51 7.11 0.46
CA GLY A 397 1.34 6.10 -0.22
C GLY A 397 2.53 6.72 -0.96
N ASP A 398 2.75 6.31 -2.21
CA ASP A 398 3.79 6.93 -3.04
C ASP A 398 3.38 8.34 -3.45
N TYR A 399 4.21 9.35 -3.18
CA TYR A 399 3.93 10.72 -3.61
C TYR A 399 5.14 11.66 -3.56
N TRP A 400 4.96 12.80 -4.23
CA TRP A 400 5.79 13.98 -4.13
C TRP A 400 4.90 15.18 -3.79
N LEU A 401 5.20 15.87 -2.69
CA LEU A 401 4.39 17.00 -2.17
C LEU A 401 4.26 18.16 -3.16
N GLY A 402 5.23 18.32 -4.05
CA GLY A 402 5.33 19.47 -4.95
C GLY A 402 6.34 20.49 -4.45
N ASN A 403 7.24 20.90 -5.33
CA ASN A 403 8.34 21.79 -5.01
C ASN A 403 7.87 23.20 -4.61
N SER A 404 6.71 23.64 -5.12
CA SER A 404 6.11 24.92 -4.73
C SER A 404 5.66 24.91 -3.27
N ALA A 405 5.01 23.83 -2.82
CA ALA A 405 4.63 23.66 -1.43
C ALA A 405 5.87 23.50 -0.53
N LEU A 406 6.84 22.67 -0.94
CA LEU A 406 8.07 22.44 -0.18
C LEU A 406 8.90 23.72 0.04
N ARG A 407 8.99 24.59 -0.99
CA ARG A 407 9.63 25.91 -0.89
C ARG A 407 8.93 26.84 0.11
N ARG A 408 7.59 26.80 0.18
CA ARG A 408 6.81 27.60 1.15
C ARG A 408 6.94 27.04 2.57
N LEU A 409 6.90 25.71 2.68
CA LEU A 409 7.05 25.00 3.94
C LEU A 409 8.39 25.33 4.60
N THR A 410 9.46 25.39 3.81
CA THR A 410 10.84 25.61 4.27
C THR A 410 11.34 27.04 4.07
N ASP A 411 10.44 28.01 3.94
CA ASP A 411 10.80 29.43 3.81
C ASP A 411 11.55 29.90 5.07
N ALA A 412 12.67 30.59 4.90
CA ALA A 412 13.52 31.06 5.99
C ALA A 412 12.79 31.91 7.05
N LYS A 413 11.65 32.54 6.70
CA LYS A 413 10.80 33.27 7.66
C LYS A 413 10.13 32.35 8.69
N ARG A 414 10.03 31.05 8.40
CA ARG A 414 9.50 30.01 9.30
C ARG A 414 10.59 29.39 10.19
N GLY A 415 11.84 29.82 10.05
CA GLY A 415 12.98 29.25 10.77
C GLY A 415 13.72 28.18 9.96
N GLY A 416 14.64 27.47 10.61
CA GLY A 416 15.35 26.34 10.01
C GLY A 416 14.50 25.08 10.04
N PHE A 417 14.63 24.24 9.02
CA PHE A 417 14.05 22.90 9.00
C PHE A 417 15.17 21.87 9.02
N GLU A 418 14.94 20.75 9.67
CA GLU A 418 15.76 19.56 9.50
C GLU A 418 15.11 18.64 8.47
N LEU A 419 15.94 18.00 7.65
CA LEU A 419 15.55 16.94 6.75
C LEU A 419 15.95 15.61 7.37
N ARG A 420 15.05 14.64 7.30
CA ARG A 420 15.33 13.23 7.55
C ARG A 420 14.99 12.41 6.30
N VAL A 421 15.86 11.46 5.99
CA VAL A 421 15.71 10.50 4.89
C VAL A 421 15.77 9.10 5.50
N ASP A 422 14.69 8.33 5.38
CA ASP A 422 14.62 6.94 5.82
C ASP A 422 14.66 6.02 4.59
N LEU A 423 15.44 4.94 4.67
CA LEU A 423 15.76 4.06 3.54
C LEU A 423 15.63 2.59 3.96
N TRP A 424 15.06 1.76 3.08
CA TRP A 424 14.92 0.32 3.28
C TRP A 424 15.44 -0.46 2.07
N ASP A 425 16.18 -1.53 2.31
CA ASP A 425 16.60 -2.47 1.28
C ASP A 425 15.66 -3.67 1.18
N TRP A 426 15.95 -4.59 0.25
CA TRP A 426 15.12 -5.78 0.02
C TRP A 426 15.22 -6.84 1.13
N ASP A 427 16.22 -6.73 2.00
CA ASP A 427 16.36 -7.56 3.22
C ASP A 427 15.68 -6.90 4.43
N ASP A 428 14.88 -5.84 4.21
CA ASP A 428 14.22 -5.01 5.22
C ASP A 428 15.20 -4.36 6.24
N THR A 429 16.47 -4.20 5.86
CA THR A 429 17.44 -3.42 6.62
C THR A 429 17.11 -1.94 6.45
N GLN A 430 16.92 -1.24 7.57
CA GLN A 430 16.66 0.20 7.57
C GLN A 430 17.94 1.01 7.87
N ARG A 431 18.08 2.13 7.18
CA ARG A 431 19.10 3.16 7.44
C ARG A 431 18.47 4.55 7.36
N TYR A 432 19.10 5.54 7.97
CA TYR A 432 18.64 6.92 7.88
C TYR A 432 19.79 7.92 7.72
N ALA A 433 19.44 9.08 7.17
CA ALA A 433 20.29 10.26 7.05
C ALA A 433 19.52 11.50 7.49
N THR A 434 20.16 12.40 8.24
CA THR A 434 19.59 13.68 8.65
C THR A 434 20.49 14.82 8.19
N TYR A 435 19.87 15.95 7.81
CA TYR A 435 20.57 17.16 7.39
C TYR A 435 19.95 18.38 8.06
N GLN A 436 20.77 19.22 8.67
CA GLN A 436 20.31 20.49 9.27
C GLN A 436 20.01 21.54 8.19
N ASN A 437 19.24 22.57 8.54
CA ASN A 437 19.01 23.76 7.70
C ASN A 437 18.53 23.43 6.26
N PHE A 438 17.69 22.41 6.13
CA PHE A 438 17.05 22.07 4.88
C PHE A 438 16.15 23.21 4.39
N SER A 439 16.33 23.61 3.14
CA SER A 439 15.37 24.48 2.45
C SER A 439 15.43 24.30 0.95
N VAL A 440 14.33 24.64 0.30
CA VAL A 440 14.22 24.72 -1.16
C VAL A 440 13.96 26.17 -1.53
N SER A 441 14.71 26.73 -2.49
CA SER A 441 14.60 28.16 -2.82
C SER A 441 14.69 28.47 -4.32
N GLY A 442 14.41 29.72 -4.70
CA GLY A 442 14.50 30.19 -6.08
C GLY A 442 13.42 29.65 -7.02
N GLU A 443 13.58 29.93 -8.32
CA GLU A 443 12.65 29.48 -9.39
C GLU A 443 12.96 28.04 -9.85
N HIS A 444 14.20 27.59 -9.68
CA HIS A 444 14.63 26.23 -9.99
C HIS A 444 14.58 25.28 -8.79
N PHE A 445 13.93 25.68 -7.69
CA PHE A 445 13.82 24.86 -6.48
C PHE A 445 15.17 24.34 -5.98
N THR A 446 16.16 25.21 -5.86
CA THR A 446 17.52 24.88 -5.44
C THR A 446 17.53 24.24 -4.05
N LEU A 447 18.19 23.09 -3.91
CA LEU A 447 18.38 22.39 -2.64
C LEU A 447 19.42 23.10 -1.79
N HIS A 448 19.09 23.31 -0.52
CA HIS A 448 20.04 23.74 0.51
C HIS A 448 19.98 22.78 1.69
N ILE A 449 21.14 22.25 2.07
CA ILE A 449 21.32 21.38 3.24
C ILE A 449 22.61 21.74 3.98
N GLY A 450 22.59 21.52 5.29
CA GLY A 450 23.67 21.73 6.23
C GLY A 450 24.37 20.43 6.64
N GLU A 451 24.79 20.36 7.89
CA GLU A 451 25.56 19.22 8.41
C GLU A 451 24.78 17.91 8.36
N TYR A 452 25.45 16.87 7.88
CA TYR A 452 24.97 15.49 7.81
C TYR A 452 25.17 14.75 9.14
N SER A 453 24.21 13.88 9.47
CA SER A 453 24.34 12.82 10.49
C SER A 453 23.49 11.60 10.07
N GLY A 454 23.66 10.47 10.75
CA GLY A 454 22.94 9.22 10.47
C GLY A 454 23.87 8.05 10.15
N ASP A 455 23.27 6.93 9.75
CA ASP A 455 23.98 5.66 9.51
C ASP A 455 23.90 5.17 8.05
N ALA A 456 23.18 5.87 7.17
CA ALA A 456 23.10 5.58 5.74
C ALA A 456 24.34 5.99 4.93
N GLY A 457 25.29 6.72 5.53
CA GLY A 457 26.32 7.47 4.81
C GLY A 457 25.76 8.69 4.07
N ASP A 458 26.64 9.64 3.70
CA ASP A 458 26.24 10.89 3.06
C ASP A 458 26.29 10.80 1.53
N SER A 459 25.10 10.80 0.92
CA SER A 459 24.94 10.89 -0.54
C SER A 459 24.27 12.19 -1.00
N LEU A 460 23.60 12.94 -0.12
CA LEU A 460 22.79 14.09 -0.52
C LEU A 460 23.61 15.39 -0.54
N THR A 461 24.66 15.53 0.27
CA THR A 461 25.52 16.73 0.28
C THR A 461 26.13 17.02 -1.10
N TYR A 462 26.33 15.97 -1.92
CA TYR A 462 26.76 16.10 -3.31
C TYR A 462 25.85 16.99 -4.16
N HIS A 463 24.55 16.98 -3.85
CA HIS A 463 23.50 17.70 -4.55
C HIS A 463 23.20 19.09 -3.97
N ASN A 464 23.94 19.50 -2.92
CA ASN A 464 23.73 20.80 -2.28
C ASN A 464 24.00 21.96 -3.24
N GLY A 465 23.07 22.91 -3.30
CA GLY A 465 23.13 24.07 -4.19
C GLY A 465 22.72 23.79 -5.65
N LYS A 466 22.20 22.60 -5.96
CA LYS A 466 21.74 22.25 -7.31
C LYS A 466 20.26 22.56 -7.50
N GLY A 467 19.89 22.96 -8.72
CA GLY A 467 18.50 23.14 -9.13
C GLY A 467 17.80 21.80 -9.35
N PHE A 468 16.48 21.79 -9.33
CA PHE A 468 15.67 20.61 -9.59
C PHE A 468 15.48 20.44 -11.10
N THR A 469 16.06 19.36 -11.64
CA THR A 469 16.06 19.04 -13.07
C THR A 469 15.02 17.97 -13.37
N THR A 470 14.28 18.16 -14.46
CA THR A 470 13.30 17.21 -15.01
C THR A 470 13.56 17.01 -16.51
N ARG A 471 12.89 16.03 -17.13
CA ARG A 471 13.07 15.71 -18.56
C ARG A 471 12.83 16.89 -19.51
N ASP A 472 12.02 17.86 -19.08
CA ASP A 472 11.60 19.04 -19.82
C ASP A 472 12.18 20.36 -19.26
N ASN A 473 12.95 20.31 -18.18
CA ASN A 473 13.64 21.46 -17.60
C ASN A 473 15.03 21.06 -17.09
N ASP A 474 16.05 21.33 -17.91
CA ASP A 474 17.44 20.99 -17.64
C ASP A 474 18.19 22.11 -16.93
N VAL A 475 18.50 21.90 -15.65
CA VAL A 475 19.29 22.82 -14.81
C VAL A 475 20.38 22.07 -14.04
N ASP A 476 20.76 20.89 -14.52
CA ASP A 476 21.77 20.06 -13.87
C ASP A 476 23.20 20.51 -14.19
N GLY A 477 24.18 19.83 -13.59
CA GLY A 477 25.61 20.14 -13.77
C GLY A 477 26.29 19.36 -14.89
N ALA A 478 25.57 18.51 -15.62
CA ALA A 478 26.14 17.68 -16.67
C ALA A 478 26.71 18.54 -17.81
N LEU A 479 27.85 18.11 -18.35
CA LEU A 479 28.51 18.84 -19.45
C LEU A 479 27.83 18.62 -20.81
N ASP A 480 27.09 17.52 -20.95
CA ASP A 480 26.32 17.15 -22.13
C ASP A 480 25.15 16.27 -21.67
N GLY A 481 24.00 16.42 -22.33
CA GLY A 481 22.75 15.74 -21.99
C GLY A 481 22.03 16.26 -20.74
N ASN A 482 20.90 15.61 -20.42
CA ASN A 482 20.03 15.91 -19.28
C ASN A 482 19.90 14.64 -18.44
N CYS A 483 20.34 14.67 -17.19
CA CYS A 483 20.35 13.51 -16.31
C CYS A 483 18.94 12.97 -16.06
N ALA A 484 17.93 13.84 -15.98
CA ALA A 484 16.54 13.41 -15.80
C ALA A 484 16.02 12.57 -16.98
N VAL A 485 16.50 12.84 -18.20
CA VAL A 485 16.14 12.04 -19.38
C VAL A 485 16.79 10.65 -19.34
N TRP A 486 18.02 10.54 -18.85
CA TRP A 486 18.73 9.26 -18.76
C TRP A 486 18.24 8.37 -17.62
N LEU A 487 17.80 9.00 -16.54
CA LEU A 487 17.44 8.34 -15.28
C LEU A 487 15.93 8.18 -15.11
N TYR A 488 15.13 8.81 -15.98
CA TYR A 488 13.66 8.78 -15.94
C TYR A 488 13.10 9.22 -14.58
N SER A 489 13.63 10.33 -14.05
CA SER A 489 13.13 10.93 -12.81
C SER A 489 13.52 12.41 -12.70
N GLY A 490 12.79 13.17 -11.89
CA GLY A 490 13.20 14.51 -11.47
C GLY A 490 14.00 14.50 -10.17
N TRP A 491 15.10 15.25 -10.11
CA TRP A 491 15.96 15.35 -8.91
C TRP A 491 16.85 16.60 -8.93
N TRP A 492 17.50 16.88 -7.80
CA TRP A 492 18.56 17.90 -7.69
C TRP A 492 19.89 17.45 -8.28
N PHE A 493 19.93 17.14 -9.58
CA PHE A 493 21.12 16.56 -10.22
C PHE A 493 22.31 17.54 -10.31
N ASP A 494 23.53 17.00 -10.21
CA ASP A 494 24.80 17.67 -10.56
C ASP A 494 25.40 17.00 -11.81
N LEU A 495 26.55 16.31 -11.72
CA LEU A 495 27.01 15.36 -12.75
C LEU A 495 26.20 14.06 -12.59
N CYS A 496 24.88 14.20 -12.78
CA CYS A 496 23.84 13.26 -12.39
C CYS A 496 23.78 13.04 -10.88
N HIS A 497 24.04 11.84 -10.36
CA HIS A 497 23.66 11.54 -8.98
C HIS A 497 24.59 10.67 -8.16
N ARG A 498 24.58 10.95 -6.84
CA ARG A 498 25.00 10.03 -5.77
C ARG A 498 23.84 9.57 -4.88
N ALA A 499 22.67 10.17 -5.10
CA ALA A 499 21.38 9.82 -4.52
C ALA A 499 20.32 10.21 -5.54
N ASN A 500 19.36 9.34 -5.78
CA ASN A 500 18.17 9.63 -6.58
C ASN A 500 17.03 8.81 -5.98
N LEU A 501 16.29 9.41 -5.06
CA LEU A 501 15.20 8.71 -4.38
C LEU A 501 13.91 8.71 -5.18
N ASN A 502 13.88 9.46 -6.29
CA ASN A 502 12.78 9.48 -7.25
C ASN A 502 13.03 8.52 -8.43
N GLY A 503 14.07 7.69 -8.37
CA GLY A 503 14.35 6.73 -9.42
C GLY A 503 13.23 5.71 -9.59
N ARG A 504 13.24 5.02 -10.73
CA ARG A 504 12.23 4.02 -11.07
C ARG A 504 12.16 2.94 -9.99
N TYR A 505 10.94 2.61 -9.56
CA TYR A 505 10.74 1.45 -8.69
C TYR A 505 11.07 0.17 -9.44
N MET A 506 11.88 -0.70 -8.83
CA MET A 506 12.28 -2.00 -9.39
C MET A 506 11.72 -3.12 -8.51
N ASN A 507 11.42 -4.29 -9.08
CA ASN A 507 11.19 -5.49 -8.26
C ASN A 507 12.54 -6.01 -7.70
N GLU A 508 12.49 -6.90 -6.71
CA GLU A 508 13.69 -7.46 -6.05
C GLU A 508 14.70 -8.06 -7.04
N LEU A 509 14.22 -8.77 -8.06
CA LEU A 509 15.08 -9.42 -9.05
C LEU A 509 15.82 -8.38 -9.90
N ASP A 510 15.13 -7.38 -10.43
CA ASP A 510 15.75 -6.32 -11.24
C ASP A 510 16.66 -5.43 -10.39
N ALA A 511 16.26 -5.16 -9.14
CA ALA A 511 17.01 -4.34 -8.20
C ALA A 511 18.37 -4.93 -7.79
N THR A 512 18.53 -6.26 -7.86
CA THR A 512 19.72 -6.99 -7.41
C THR A 512 20.57 -7.59 -8.54
N THR A 513 20.03 -7.70 -9.75
CA THR A 513 20.72 -8.31 -10.90
C THR A 513 21.49 -7.32 -11.78
N GLY A 514 21.34 -6.02 -11.54
CA GLY A 514 22.07 -4.98 -12.27
C GLY A 514 21.50 -4.68 -13.66
N MET A 515 20.22 -5.00 -13.93
CA MET A 515 19.56 -4.47 -15.12
C MET A 515 19.14 -3.02 -14.84
N ARG A 516 19.65 -2.05 -15.64
CA ARG A 516 19.39 -0.59 -15.49
C ARG A 516 19.98 0.01 -14.20
N GLU A 517 21.23 -0.34 -13.93
CA GLU A 517 21.95 -0.15 -12.66
C GLU A 517 21.79 1.22 -12.00
N ASP A 518 21.64 2.31 -12.76
CA ASP A 518 21.62 3.71 -12.31
C ASP A 518 20.22 4.36 -12.25
N GLN A 519 19.17 3.67 -12.70
CA GLN A 519 17.82 4.24 -12.88
C GLN A 519 16.89 4.04 -11.66
N GLY A 520 17.31 3.26 -10.67
CA GLY A 520 16.49 2.90 -9.50
C GLY A 520 16.52 3.92 -8.35
N ILE A 521 15.86 3.59 -7.23
CA ILE A 521 15.94 4.35 -5.97
C ILE A 521 17.33 4.16 -5.38
N GLN A 522 18.15 5.21 -5.34
CA GLN A 522 19.57 5.05 -5.04
C GLN A 522 20.11 5.90 -3.89
N TRP A 523 21.03 5.28 -3.16
CA TRP A 523 21.83 5.89 -2.12
C TRP A 523 23.28 5.35 -2.17
N MET A 524 24.15 6.05 -2.90
CA MET A 524 25.49 5.58 -3.24
C MET A 524 26.34 5.22 -2.02
N ALA A 525 26.25 5.99 -0.92
CA ALA A 525 27.08 5.77 0.27
C ALA A 525 26.74 4.46 1.01
N TRP A 526 25.55 3.87 0.78
CA TRP A 526 25.13 2.64 1.43
C TRP A 526 25.23 1.41 0.52
N LYS A 527 24.55 1.42 -0.63
CA LYS A 527 24.44 0.25 -1.53
C LYS A 527 25.11 0.46 -2.90
N GLY A 528 25.77 1.59 -3.10
CA GLY A 528 26.40 1.93 -4.39
C GLY A 528 25.39 2.37 -5.44
N ASN A 529 25.79 2.31 -6.71
CA ASN A 529 25.02 2.76 -7.87
C ASN A 529 24.52 1.62 -8.77
N GLN A 530 24.49 0.39 -8.24
CA GLN A 530 24.02 -0.81 -8.96
C GLN A 530 22.91 -1.53 -8.18
N TYR A 531 22.35 -0.87 -7.16
CA TYR A 531 21.36 -1.44 -6.27
C TYR A 531 20.21 -0.45 -6.11
N SER A 532 19.00 -0.88 -6.43
CA SER A 532 17.79 -0.11 -6.16
C SER A 532 17.22 -0.49 -4.80
N LEU A 533 17.01 0.50 -3.95
CA LEU A 533 16.34 0.34 -2.67
C LEU A 533 14.87 -0.08 -2.85
N LYS A 534 14.32 -0.75 -1.83
CA LYS A 534 12.93 -1.22 -1.79
C LYS A 534 11.97 -0.08 -1.45
N LYS A 535 12.39 0.83 -0.56
CA LYS A 535 11.58 1.97 -0.12
C LYS A 535 12.46 3.15 0.29
N SER A 536 11.96 4.36 0.10
CA SER A 536 12.54 5.61 0.62
C SER A 536 11.47 6.59 1.09
N GLU A 537 11.78 7.38 2.11
CA GLU A 537 10.97 8.52 2.56
C GLU A 537 11.87 9.72 2.82
N MET A 538 11.44 10.91 2.38
CA MET A 538 12.03 12.18 2.79
C MET A 538 11.00 13.01 3.56
N LYS A 539 11.38 13.51 4.74
CA LYS A 539 10.50 14.23 5.65
C LYS A 539 11.21 15.39 6.33
N VAL A 540 10.47 16.46 6.62
CA VAL A 540 11.02 17.68 7.23
C VAL A 540 10.30 18.04 8.52
N ARG A 541 11.03 18.68 9.44
CA ARG A 541 10.48 19.19 10.69
C ARG A 541 11.14 20.53 11.05
N PRO A 542 10.40 21.50 11.62
CA PRO A 542 11.01 22.74 12.12
C PRO A 542 12.07 22.44 13.18
N MET A 543 13.22 23.11 13.10
CA MET A 543 14.25 23.08 14.14
C MET A 543 13.87 24.04 15.27
N ALA A 544 14.11 23.61 16.51
CA ALA A 544 13.81 24.38 17.72
C ALA A 544 14.75 25.58 17.97
#